data_AF-B9SZR1-F1
#
_entry.id   AF-B9SZR1-F1
#
_cell.length_a   1.000
_cell.length_b   1.000
_cell.length_c   1.000
_cell.angle_alpha   90.00
_cell.angle_beta   90.00
_cell.angle_gamma   90.00
#
_symmetry.space_group_name_H-M   'P 1'
#
loop_
_entity.id
_entity.type
_entity.pdbx_description
1 polymer ?
#
loop_
_entity_poly.entity_id
_entity_poly.type
_entity_poly.pdbx_seq_one_letter_code
_entity_poly.pdbx_strand_id
1 'polypeptide(L)'
;MYDLNFREENKALSNDGGGADNSELICKTLFAWNDAVSPHLAAERENGVVEDAAILESLKNELEVINKDKNRKFDSFCIVETAGGVASPGPSGTLQCDLYRPFRFPGVLVGDGRLGGVSGTISAYESLKLRGYNIVAVVFEDHGLVNEVPLLSYLRNRWLQTELARDMGYAAVRFGHVMFPENVYEPALECAELLLEGVGRGWASRTYFSDNGSTDIEIALKMAFRKYFVDNRILLDSANNDTAEQCIDLKVYF
;
A
#
# COMPACT_ATOMS: atom_id res chain seq x y z
N MET A 1 -31.43 -4.65 12.33
CA MET A 1 -30.21 -5.34 11.88
C MET A 1 -30.51 -6.81 11.70
N TYR A 2 -30.49 -7.31 10.48
CA TYR A 2 -30.33 -8.75 10.27
C TYR A 2 -28.82 -8.98 10.11
N ASP A 3 -28.17 -9.55 11.13
CA ASP A 3 -26.92 -10.27 10.87
C ASP A 3 -27.32 -11.49 10.05
N LEU A 4 -27.36 -11.29 8.73
CA LEU A 4 -27.83 -12.33 7.83
C LEU A 4 -26.83 -13.47 7.78
N ASN A 5 -25.54 -13.21 8.06
CA ASN A 5 -24.42 -14.12 7.83
C ASN A 5 -24.65 -14.97 6.55
N PHE A 6 -25.26 -14.34 5.55
CA PHE A 6 -25.88 -15.06 4.44
C PHE A 6 -24.77 -15.43 3.51
N ARG A 7 -24.54 -16.74 3.43
CA ARG A 7 -23.49 -17.36 2.65
C ARG A 7 -24.16 -18.11 1.53
N GLU A 8 -23.91 -17.66 0.31
CA GLU A 8 -24.28 -18.38 -0.90
C GLU A 8 -23.01 -19.02 -1.47
N GLU A 9 -23.01 -20.35 -1.56
CA GLU A 9 -21.90 -21.11 -2.15
C GLU A 9 -22.35 -21.69 -3.49
N ASN A 10 -21.70 -21.26 -4.56
CA ASN A 10 -21.95 -21.76 -5.90
C ASN A 10 -20.71 -22.48 -6.42
N LYS A 11 -20.80 -23.80 -6.59
CA LYS A 11 -19.76 -24.60 -7.25
C LYS A 11 -19.97 -24.54 -8.75
N ALA A 12 -19.11 -23.83 -9.45
CA ALA A 12 -19.09 -23.84 -10.90
C ALA A 12 -18.27 -25.06 -11.36
N LEU A 13 -18.95 -26.06 -11.91
CA LEU A 13 -18.29 -27.12 -12.68
C LEU A 13 -17.90 -26.53 -14.03
N SER A 14 -16.60 -26.40 -14.30
CA SER A 14 -16.12 -26.13 -15.66
C SER A 14 -16.49 -27.32 -16.55
N ASN A 15 -17.38 -27.09 -17.51
CA ASN A 15 -17.93 -28.13 -18.38
C ASN A 15 -16.98 -28.52 -19.54
N ASP A 16 -15.71 -28.15 -19.47
CA ASP A 16 -14.73 -28.52 -20.48
C ASP A 16 -14.05 -29.82 -20.08
N GLY A 17 -14.35 -30.87 -20.87
CA GLY A 17 -13.85 -32.22 -20.69
C GLY A 17 -12.33 -32.30 -20.76
N GLY A 18 -11.68 -32.13 -19.61
CA GLY A 18 -10.24 -32.32 -19.43
C GLY A 18 -9.78 -31.88 -18.05
N GLY A 19 -9.84 -32.78 -17.06
CA GLY A 19 -9.24 -32.59 -15.73
C GLY A 19 -9.73 -31.35 -14.97
N ALA A 20 -11.00 -31.38 -14.53
CA ALA A 20 -11.65 -30.23 -13.90
C ALA A 20 -11.00 -29.83 -12.56
N ASP A 21 -10.34 -28.69 -12.56
CA ASP A 21 -10.07 -27.91 -11.35
C ASP A 21 -11.40 -27.27 -10.93
N ASN A 22 -11.95 -27.70 -9.81
CA ASN A 22 -13.25 -27.22 -9.33
C ASN A 22 -13.11 -25.80 -8.78
N SER A 23 -13.46 -24.78 -9.58
CA SER A 23 -13.57 -23.40 -9.13
C SER A 23 -14.82 -23.22 -8.26
N GLU A 24 -14.63 -22.74 -7.03
CA GLU A 24 -15.68 -22.51 -6.05
C GLU A 24 -15.87 -21.01 -5.84
N LEU A 25 -17.09 -20.51 -6.10
CA LEU A 25 -17.46 -19.12 -5.85
C LEU A 25 -18.20 -19.04 -4.51
N ILE A 26 -17.68 -18.22 -3.61
CA ILE A 26 -18.28 -17.98 -2.29
C ILE A 26 -18.67 -16.50 -2.23
N CYS A 27 -19.98 -16.23 -2.09
CA CYS A 27 -20.52 -14.89 -1.91
C CYS A 27 -21.06 -14.76 -0.49
N LYS A 28 -20.61 -13.74 0.24
CA LYS A 28 -21.04 -13.51 1.62
C LYS A 28 -21.39 -12.04 1.85
N THR A 29 -22.57 -11.81 2.43
CA THR A 29 -22.98 -10.49 2.93
C THR A 29 -22.83 -10.47 4.44
N LEU A 30 -21.94 -9.62 4.97
CA LEU A 30 -21.67 -9.53 6.40
C LEU A 30 -22.80 -8.84 7.16
N PHE A 31 -23.31 -7.74 6.63
CA PHE A 31 -24.36 -6.93 7.24
C PHE A 31 -25.29 -6.39 6.17
N ALA A 32 -26.59 -6.30 6.47
CA ALA A 32 -27.59 -5.78 5.56
C ALA A 32 -28.71 -5.03 6.30
N TRP A 33 -29.32 -4.11 5.56
CA TRP A 33 -30.50 -3.33 5.94
C TRP A 33 -31.53 -3.44 4.83
N ASN A 34 -32.81 -3.25 5.16
CA ASN A 34 -33.90 -3.34 4.19
C ASN A 34 -34.14 -2.02 3.45
N ASP A 35 -33.92 -0.88 4.10
CA ASP A 35 -34.15 0.44 3.53
C ASP A 35 -33.11 0.76 2.46
N ALA A 36 -33.56 1.09 1.25
CA ALA A 36 -32.73 1.33 0.07
C ALA A 36 -32.14 2.76 0.08
N VAL A 37 -31.38 3.06 1.14
CA VAL A 37 -30.71 4.34 1.39
C VAL A 37 -29.25 4.13 1.78
N SER A 38 -28.49 5.21 1.98
CA SER A 38 -27.10 5.13 2.43
C SER A 38 -26.98 4.41 3.79
N PRO A 39 -25.90 3.65 4.04
CA PRO A 39 -25.77 2.79 5.22
C PRO A 39 -26.05 3.46 6.56
N HIS A 40 -25.55 4.68 6.80
CA HIS A 40 -25.83 5.41 8.06
C HIS A 40 -27.32 5.67 8.31
N LEU A 41 -28.08 6.04 7.28
CA LEU A 41 -29.53 6.28 7.39
C LEU A 41 -30.29 4.99 7.60
N ALA A 42 -29.93 3.93 6.88
CA ALA A 42 -30.56 2.62 7.04
C ALA A 42 -30.32 2.06 8.45
N ALA A 43 -29.09 2.21 8.95
CA ALA A 43 -28.70 1.85 10.29
C ALA A 43 -29.46 2.61 11.38
N GLU A 44 -29.61 3.93 11.24
CA GLU A 44 -30.39 4.76 12.16
C GLU A 44 -31.88 4.38 12.15
N ARG A 45 -32.49 4.28 10.97
CA ARG A 45 -33.94 4.02 10.82
C ARG A 45 -34.37 2.63 11.30
N GLU A 46 -33.49 1.64 11.14
CA GLU A 46 -33.77 0.26 11.52
C GLU A 46 -33.22 -0.11 12.91
N ASN A 47 -32.76 0.87 13.69
CA ASN A 47 -32.08 0.67 14.99
C ASN A 47 -31.00 -0.43 14.90
N GLY A 48 -30.20 -0.37 13.83
CA GLY A 48 -29.23 -1.39 13.44
C GLY A 48 -27.84 -0.82 13.19
N VAL A 49 -27.40 0.14 13.99
CA VAL A 49 -26.05 0.71 13.94
C VAL A 49 -25.02 -0.38 14.26
N VAL A 50 -23.97 -0.44 13.45
CA VAL A 50 -22.84 -1.35 13.61
C VAL A 50 -21.59 -0.52 13.72
N GLU A 51 -20.84 -0.72 14.80
CA GLU A 51 -19.57 -0.05 15.03
C GLU A 51 -18.49 -0.53 14.06
N ASP A 52 -17.57 0.36 13.71
CA ASP A 52 -16.48 0.08 12.77
C ASP A 52 -15.68 -1.17 13.18
N ALA A 53 -15.40 -1.30 14.48
CA ALA A 53 -14.65 -2.43 15.03
C ALA A 53 -15.32 -3.79 14.73
N ALA A 54 -16.65 -3.86 14.82
CA ALA A 54 -17.39 -5.09 14.54
C ALA A 54 -17.34 -5.44 13.04
N ILE A 55 -17.39 -4.45 12.15
CA ILE A 55 -17.24 -4.65 10.70
C ILE A 55 -15.84 -5.18 10.38
N LEU A 56 -14.82 -4.53 10.93
CA LEU A 56 -13.43 -4.91 10.71
C LEU A 56 -13.12 -6.30 11.28
N GLU A 57 -13.65 -6.65 12.45
CA GLU A 57 -13.48 -7.96 13.04
C GLU A 57 -14.16 -9.06 12.22
N SER A 58 -15.40 -8.85 11.79
CA SER A 58 -16.11 -9.79 10.91
C SER A 58 -15.37 -10.01 9.59
N LEU A 59 -14.92 -8.94 8.94
CA LEU A 59 -14.16 -9.04 7.69
C LEU A 59 -12.82 -9.77 7.90
N LYS A 60 -12.10 -9.46 8.99
CA LYS A 60 -10.86 -10.14 9.36
C LYS A 60 -11.09 -11.65 9.54
N ASN A 61 -12.15 -12.02 10.25
CA ASN A 61 -12.49 -13.43 10.49
C ASN A 61 -12.74 -14.18 9.18
N GLU A 62 -13.45 -13.59 8.21
CA GLU A 62 -13.63 -14.21 6.89
C GLU A 62 -12.32 -14.37 6.12
N LEU A 63 -11.47 -13.35 6.11
CA LEU A 63 -10.17 -13.42 5.44
C LEU A 63 -9.26 -14.48 6.07
N GLU A 64 -9.34 -14.67 7.38
CA GLU A 64 -8.63 -15.76 8.06
C GLU A 64 -9.16 -17.16 7.68
N VAL A 65 -10.46 -17.30 7.48
CA VAL A 65 -11.07 -18.57 7.03
C VAL A 65 -10.56 -18.93 5.63
N ILE A 66 -10.53 -17.96 4.72
CA ILE A 66 -10.02 -18.15 3.35
C ILE A 66 -8.54 -18.57 3.38
N ASN A 67 -7.73 -17.98 4.27
CA ASN A 67 -6.30 -18.29 4.39
C ASN A 67 -5.98 -19.63 5.09
N LYS A 68 -6.92 -20.21 5.87
CA LYS A 68 -6.69 -21.44 6.65
C LYS A 68 -6.86 -22.72 5.83
N ASP A 69 -7.35 -22.64 4.60
CA ASP A 69 -7.51 -23.81 3.71
C ASP A 69 -6.15 -24.21 3.07
N LYS A 70 -5.27 -24.77 3.91
CA LYS A 70 -3.87 -25.11 3.60
C LYS A 70 -3.69 -26.19 2.52
N ASN A 71 -4.77 -26.80 2.03
CA ASN A 71 -4.71 -27.86 1.03
C ASN A 71 -4.79 -27.34 -0.42
N ARG A 72 -5.16 -26.07 -0.63
CA ARG A 72 -5.13 -25.43 -1.96
C ARG A 72 -3.91 -24.51 -2.03
N LYS A 73 -2.95 -24.86 -2.89
CA LYS A 73 -1.86 -23.96 -3.27
C LYS A 73 -2.48 -22.66 -3.79
N PHE A 74 -2.24 -21.54 -3.12
CA PHE A 74 -2.21 -20.15 -3.62
C PHE A 74 -3.27 -19.61 -4.61
N ASP A 75 -4.34 -20.32 -4.94
CA ASP A 75 -5.29 -19.93 -6.00
C ASP A 75 -6.58 -19.32 -5.45
N SER A 76 -6.53 -18.63 -4.31
CA SER A 76 -7.68 -17.92 -3.73
C SER A 76 -7.64 -16.44 -4.08
N PHE A 77 -8.66 -15.95 -4.77
CA PHE A 77 -8.87 -14.53 -5.05
C PHE A 77 -10.09 -14.02 -4.26
N CYS A 78 -9.91 -12.94 -3.49
CA CYS A 78 -10.96 -12.35 -2.66
C CYS A 78 -11.22 -10.91 -3.10
N ILE A 79 -12.49 -10.57 -3.27
CA ILE A 79 -12.96 -9.22 -3.57
C ILE A 79 -13.80 -8.76 -2.38
N VAL A 80 -13.49 -7.56 -1.87
CA VAL A 80 -14.30 -6.87 -0.87
C VAL A 80 -14.95 -5.67 -1.56
N GLU A 81 -16.26 -5.72 -1.73
CA GLU A 81 -17.04 -4.62 -2.31
C GLU A 81 -17.46 -3.61 -1.23
N THR A 82 -17.26 -2.32 -1.50
CA THR A 82 -17.71 -1.21 -0.65
C THR A 82 -19.16 -0.81 -0.97
N ALA A 83 -19.87 -0.19 -0.04
CA ALA A 83 -21.27 0.20 -0.20
C ALA A 83 -21.46 1.67 -0.61
N GLY A 84 -21.58 1.97 -1.91
CA GLY A 84 -21.75 3.34 -2.41
C GLY A 84 -20.42 3.99 -2.83
N GLY A 85 -20.29 5.30 -2.63
CA GLY A 85 -19.10 6.06 -3.06
C GLY A 85 -17.92 5.95 -2.08
N VAL A 86 -16.74 6.37 -2.55
CA VAL A 86 -15.48 6.36 -1.78
C VAL A 86 -15.62 6.96 -0.38
N ALA A 87 -16.27 8.14 -0.29
CA ALA A 87 -16.50 8.87 0.95
C ALA A 87 -17.96 8.75 1.41
N SER A 88 -18.66 7.68 1.04
CA SER A 88 -19.99 7.43 1.60
C SER A 88 -19.85 6.99 3.07
N PRO A 89 -20.70 7.51 3.97
CA PRO A 89 -20.72 7.09 5.37
C PRO A 89 -21.21 5.64 5.51
N GLY A 90 -20.46 4.85 6.26
CA GLY A 90 -20.84 3.51 6.71
C GLY A 90 -21.92 3.54 7.79
N PRO A 91 -22.27 2.38 8.37
CA PRO A 91 -23.36 2.25 9.35
C PRO A 91 -23.17 3.10 10.61
N SER A 92 -21.91 3.32 11.03
CA SER A 92 -21.52 4.17 12.16
C SER A 92 -21.47 5.67 11.83
N GLY A 93 -21.56 6.02 10.53
CA GLY A 93 -21.30 7.37 10.03
C GLY A 93 -19.85 7.63 9.60
N THR A 94 -18.89 6.78 9.97
CA THR A 94 -17.50 6.87 9.48
C THR A 94 -17.46 6.75 7.96
N LEU A 95 -16.66 7.56 7.27
CA LEU A 95 -16.51 7.46 5.82
C LEU A 95 -15.87 6.11 5.45
N GLN A 96 -16.35 5.46 4.39
CA GLN A 96 -15.85 4.12 4.04
C GLN A 96 -14.35 4.07 3.74
N CYS A 97 -13.81 5.10 3.09
CA CYS A 97 -12.38 5.22 2.87
C CYS A 97 -11.58 5.34 4.18
N ASP A 98 -12.20 5.76 5.28
CA ASP A 98 -11.56 5.77 6.60
C ASP A 98 -11.78 4.43 7.34
N LEU A 99 -12.99 3.87 7.24
CA LEU A 99 -13.37 2.57 7.82
C LEU A 99 -12.38 1.45 7.44
N TYR A 100 -12.14 1.23 6.15
CA TYR A 100 -11.32 0.11 5.67
C TYR A 100 -9.81 0.37 5.72
N ARG A 101 -9.38 1.55 6.16
CA ARG A 101 -7.98 1.95 6.13
C ARG A 101 -7.03 1.02 6.90
N PRO A 102 -7.39 0.42 8.05
CA PRO A 102 -6.52 -0.48 8.80
C PRO A 102 -6.01 -1.67 7.98
N PHE A 103 -6.79 -2.15 6.99
CA PHE A 103 -6.43 -3.31 6.18
C PHE A 103 -5.42 -3.04 5.05
N ARG A 104 -5.34 -1.79 4.57
CA ARG A 104 -4.37 -1.37 3.54
C ARG A 104 -4.42 -2.17 2.23
N PHE A 105 -5.59 -2.74 1.91
CA PHE A 105 -5.77 -3.49 0.69
C PHE A 105 -5.44 -2.66 -0.56
N PRO A 106 -4.91 -3.28 -1.63
CA PRO A 106 -4.96 -2.66 -2.95
C PRO A 106 -6.42 -2.52 -3.39
N GLY A 107 -6.72 -1.49 -4.17
CA GLY A 107 -8.08 -1.20 -4.63
C GLY A 107 -8.17 -1.01 -6.13
N VAL A 108 -9.34 -1.33 -6.68
CA VAL A 108 -9.76 -0.92 -8.03
C VAL A 108 -10.83 0.15 -7.86
N LEU A 109 -10.69 1.28 -8.56
CA LEU A 109 -11.69 2.34 -8.55
C LEU A 109 -12.65 2.16 -9.73
N VAL A 110 -13.95 2.04 -9.42
CA VAL A 110 -15.00 2.14 -10.43
C VAL A 110 -15.35 3.63 -10.61
N GLY A 111 -14.96 4.20 -11.74
CA GLY A 111 -15.24 5.58 -12.13
C GLY A 111 -16.59 5.75 -12.83
N ASP A 112 -16.84 6.96 -13.33
CA ASP A 112 -18.06 7.31 -14.06
C ASP A 112 -17.73 7.67 -15.51
N GLY A 113 -18.32 6.92 -16.46
CA GLY A 113 -18.15 7.14 -17.89
C GLY A 113 -19.08 8.20 -18.50
N ARG A 114 -20.05 8.72 -17.73
CA ARG A 114 -21.02 9.71 -18.19
C ARG A 114 -20.40 11.11 -18.27
N LEU A 115 -21.19 12.07 -18.75
CA LEU A 115 -20.83 13.48 -18.76
C LEU A 115 -20.58 13.97 -17.32
N GLY A 116 -19.42 14.60 -17.09
CA GLY A 116 -18.97 15.02 -15.77
C GLY A 116 -18.22 13.94 -14.98
N GLY A 117 -18.21 12.69 -15.46
CA GLY A 117 -17.62 11.55 -14.77
C GLY A 117 -16.10 11.58 -14.64
N VAL A 118 -15.39 12.26 -15.56
CA VAL A 118 -13.94 12.49 -15.46
C VAL A 118 -13.58 13.19 -14.15
N SER A 119 -14.27 14.29 -13.83
CA SER A 119 -14.01 15.06 -12.61
C SER A 119 -14.31 14.23 -11.37
N GLY A 120 -15.47 13.57 -11.33
CA GLY A 120 -15.86 12.72 -10.19
C GLY A 120 -14.88 11.59 -9.95
N THR A 121 -14.41 10.95 -11.02
CA THR A 121 -13.43 9.86 -10.96
C THR A 121 -12.09 10.35 -10.41
N ILE A 122 -11.61 11.51 -10.88
CA ILE A 122 -10.36 12.11 -10.37
C ILE A 122 -10.50 12.47 -8.89
N SER A 123 -11.58 13.12 -8.48
CA SER A 123 -11.80 13.50 -7.08
C SER A 123 -11.90 12.28 -6.15
N ALA A 124 -12.55 11.19 -6.60
CA ALA A 124 -12.60 9.93 -5.87
C ALA A 124 -11.22 9.28 -5.76
N TYR A 125 -10.46 9.25 -6.86
CA TYR A 125 -9.09 8.74 -6.89
C TYR A 125 -8.15 9.49 -5.95
N GLU A 126 -8.16 10.83 -5.99
CA GLU A 126 -7.34 11.66 -5.11
C GLU A 126 -7.72 11.46 -3.64
N SER A 127 -9.02 11.34 -3.33
CA SER A 127 -9.50 11.08 -1.96
C SER A 127 -8.97 9.76 -1.40
N LEU A 128 -8.85 8.72 -2.24
CA LEU A 128 -8.25 7.44 -1.88
C LEU A 128 -6.73 7.55 -1.71
N LYS A 129 -6.04 8.20 -2.66
CA LYS A 129 -4.58 8.38 -2.61
C LYS A 129 -4.15 9.19 -1.37
N LEU A 130 -4.86 10.26 -1.04
CA LEU A 130 -4.59 11.07 0.17
C LEU A 130 -4.76 10.27 1.47
N ARG A 131 -5.53 9.18 1.45
CA ARG A 131 -5.70 8.27 2.59
C ARG A 131 -4.73 7.10 2.60
N GLY A 132 -3.80 7.01 1.65
CA GLY A 132 -2.79 5.95 1.63
C GLY A 132 -3.21 4.67 0.90
N TYR A 133 -4.33 4.67 0.15
CA TYR A 133 -4.74 3.53 -0.66
C TYR A 133 -3.89 3.38 -1.92
N ASN A 134 -3.54 2.13 -2.25
CA ASN A 134 -2.91 1.84 -3.53
C ASN A 134 -3.98 1.44 -4.56
N ILE A 135 -4.28 2.33 -5.49
CA ILE A 135 -5.22 2.07 -6.58
C ILE A 135 -4.46 1.51 -7.78
N VAL A 136 -4.76 0.26 -8.14
CA VAL A 136 -4.05 -0.49 -9.18
C VAL A 136 -4.69 -0.35 -10.55
N ALA A 137 -5.99 -0.03 -10.60
CA ALA A 137 -6.74 0.17 -11.84
C ALA A 137 -7.92 1.13 -11.61
N VAL A 138 -8.31 1.80 -12.70
CA VAL A 138 -9.56 2.57 -12.81
C VAL A 138 -10.37 1.95 -13.94
N VAL A 139 -11.62 1.57 -13.65
CA VAL A 139 -12.56 0.97 -14.61
C VAL A 139 -13.85 1.78 -14.63
N PHE A 140 -14.52 1.90 -15.76
CA PHE A 140 -15.82 2.56 -15.85
C PHE A 140 -16.56 2.06 -17.09
N GLU A 141 -17.88 2.21 -17.10
CA GLU A 141 -18.71 1.87 -18.25
C GLU A 141 -18.53 2.88 -19.39
N ASP A 142 -18.28 2.42 -20.61
CA ASP A 142 -18.15 3.30 -21.76
C ASP A 142 -19.50 3.89 -22.20
N HIS A 143 -19.53 5.21 -22.36
CA HIS A 143 -20.69 5.97 -22.83
C HIS A 143 -20.40 6.73 -24.14
N GLY A 144 -19.32 6.38 -24.85
CA GLY A 144 -18.93 7.01 -26.12
C GLY A 144 -18.34 8.42 -25.98
N LEU A 145 -18.03 8.84 -24.74
CA LEU A 145 -17.44 10.14 -24.43
C LEU A 145 -15.90 10.12 -24.39
N VAL A 146 -15.30 8.94 -24.53
CA VAL A 146 -13.85 8.76 -24.60
C VAL A 146 -13.15 9.28 -23.32
N ASN A 147 -13.79 9.09 -22.16
CA ASN A 147 -13.33 9.58 -20.85
C ASN A 147 -11.95 8.99 -20.46
N GLU A 148 -11.56 7.85 -21.05
CA GLU A 148 -10.28 7.19 -20.83
C GLU A 148 -9.10 8.07 -21.26
N VAL A 149 -9.25 8.91 -22.28
CA VAL A 149 -8.16 9.77 -22.79
C VAL A 149 -7.73 10.80 -21.74
N PRO A 150 -8.62 11.67 -21.22
CA PRO A 150 -8.23 12.61 -20.16
C PRO A 150 -7.88 11.91 -18.85
N LEU A 151 -8.51 10.77 -18.50
CA LEU A 151 -8.16 10.01 -17.29
C LEU A 151 -6.76 9.41 -17.38
N LEU A 152 -6.41 8.75 -18.49
CA LEU A 152 -5.06 8.25 -18.74
C LEU A 152 -4.05 9.39 -18.77
N SER A 153 -4.42 10.52 -19.37
CA SER A 153 -3.59 11.72 -19.37
C SER A 153 -3.33 12.20 -17.95
N TYR A 154 -4.35 12.35 -17.09
CA TYR A 154 -4.20 12.76 -15.70
C TYR A 154 -3.38 11.76 -14.88
N LEU A 155 -3.63 10.45 -15.04
CA LEU A 155 -2.91 9.40 -14.33
C LEU A 155 -1.44 9.29 -14.77
N ARG A 156 -1.07 9.85 -15.93
CA ARG A 156 0.29 9.87 -16.48
C ARG A 156 0.99 11.23 -16.42
N ASN A 157 0.25 12.34 -16.45
CA ASN A 157 0.79 13.70 -16.57
C ASN A 157 1.21 14.26 -15.22
N ARG A 158 2.44 14.79 -15.21
CA ARG A 158 3.20 15.11 -14.00
C ARG A 158 3.36 16.61 -13.82
N TRP A 159 2.45 17.25 -13.08
CA TRP A 159 2.81 18.50 -12.42
C TRP A 159 3.56 18.14 -11.13
N LEU A 160 4.89 18.25 -11.20
CA LEU A 160 5.82 17.75 -10.20
C LEU A 160 5.45 18.16 -8.76
N GLN A 161 4.99 19.39 -8.54
CA GLN A 161 4.66 19.88 -7.20
C GLN A 161 3.39 19.24 -6.63
N THR A 162 2.32 19.12 -7.43
CA THR A 162 1.05 18.52 -6.97
C THR A 162 1.22 17.02 -6.75
N GLU A 163 1.99 16.36 -7.61
CA GLU A 163 2.33 14.95 -7.45
C GLU A 163 3.16 14.72 -6.19
N LEU A 164 4.22 15.51 -5.97
CA LEU A 164 5.03 15.39 -4.76
C LEU A 164 4.19 15.64 -3.50
N ALA A 165 3.32 16.65 -3.50
CA ALA A 165 2.42 16.91 -2.37
C ALA A 165 1.48 15.72 -2.09
N ARG A 166 0.91 15.14 -3.15
CA ARG A 166 0.04 13.95 -3.05
C ARG A 166 0.82 12.73 -2.54
N ASP A 167 2.01 12.49 -3.08
CA ASP A 167 2.83 11.33 -2.76
C ASP A 167 3.45 11.45 -1.37
N MET A 168 3.81 12.66 -0.93
CA MET A 168 4.16 12.96 0.46
C MET A 168 2.98 12.73 1.40
N GLY A 169 1.78 13.21 1.05
CA GLY A 169 0.56 12.95 1.82
C GLY A 169 0.26 11.45 1.93
N TYR A 170 0.34 10.74 0.82
CA TYR A 170 0.23 9.29 0.77
C TYR A 170 1.28 8.62 1.68
N ALA A 171 2.56 8.97 1.54
CA ALA A 171 3.64 8.38 2.31
C ALA A 171 3.52 8.67 3.82
N ALA A 172 3.06 9.87 4.20
CA ALA A 172 2.84 10.23 5.59
C ALA A 172 1.72 9.38 6.23
N VAL A 173 0.60 9.18 5.53
CA VAL A 173 -0.52 8.37 6.02
C VAL A 173 -0.22 6.88 5.94
N ARG A 174 0.51 6.45 4.91
CA ARG A 174 0.89 5.06 4.65
C ARG A 174 1.98 4.64 5.63
N PHE A 175 3.12 5.32 5.67
CA PHE A 175 4.30 4.86 6.40
C PHE A 175 4.54 5.64 7.68
N GLY A 176 4.25 6.95 7.70
CA GLY A 176 4.68 7.82 8.79
C GLY A 176 6.20 7.79 8.91
N HIS A 177 6.72 7.67 10.14
CA HIS A 177 8.13 7.35 10.37
C HIS A 177 8.26 5.91 10.86
N VAL A 178 9.07 5.11 10.15
CA VAL A 178 9.31 3.69 10.45
C VAL A 178 10.81 3.51 10.71
N MET A 179 11.16 2.75 11.75
CA MET A 179 12.55 2.41 12.07
C MET A 179 13.25 1.79 10.84
N PHE A 180 14.38 2.37 10.43
CA PHE A 180 15.13 1.92 9.26
C PHE A 180 16.15 0.79 9.53
N PRO A 181 16.91 0.77 10.64
CA PRO A 181 17.90 -0.28 10.89
C PRO A 181 17.26 -1.67 10.89
N GLU A 182 17.87 -2.61 10.14
CA GLU A 182 17.43 -4.00 9.99
C GLU A 182 16.03 -4.19 9.38
N ASN A 183 15.40 -3.12 8.90
CA ASN A 183 14.07 -3.15 8.27
C ASN A 183 14.12 -2.71 6.81
N VAL A 184 13.05 -3.01 6.08
CA VAL A 184 12.84 -2.56 4.70
C VAL A 184 11.41 -2.10 4.52
N TYR A 185 11.23 -1.02 3.75
CA TYR A 185 9.92 -0.54 3.34
C TYR A 185 10.00 0.07 1.94
N GLU A 186 8.90 -0.06 1.20
CA GLU A 186 8.81 0.21 -0.24
C GLU A 186 9.55 1.48 -0.69
N PRO A 187 9.28 2.69 -0.15
CA PRO A 187 9.90 3.91 -0.67
C PRO A 187 11.42 3.96 -0.45
N ALA A 188 11.95 3.31 0.59
CA ALA A 188 13.40 3.28 0.82
C ALA A 188 14.09 2.26 -0.10
N LEU A 189 13.45 1.12 -0.36
CA LEU A 189 13.98 0.10 -1.27
C LEU A 189 13.98 0.62 -2.71
N GLU A 190 12.85 1.14 -3.18
CA GLU A 190 12.72 1.70 -4.53
C GLU A 190 13.72 2.86 -4.76
N CYS A 191 13.87 3.75 -3.77
CA CYS A 191 14.88 4.80 -3.83
C CYS A 191 16.31 4.25 -3.93
N ALA A 192 16.64 3.20 -3.16
CA ALA A 192 17.95 2.57 -3.22
C ALA A 192 18.22 1.92 -4.59
N GLU A 193 17.24 1.23 -5.15
CA GLU A 193 17.34 0.61 -6.48
C GLU A 193 17.54 1.67 -7.58
N LEU A 194 16.72 2.73 -7.57
CA LEU A 194 16.85 3.86 -8.51
C LEU A 194 18.22 4.54 -8.42
N LEU A 195 18.77 4.72 -7.21
CA LEU A 195 20.10 5.29 -7.01
C LEU A 195 21.20 4.38 -7.58
N LEU A 196 21.12 3.06 -7.35
CA LEU A 196 22.12 2.10 -7.82
C LEU A 196 22.06 1.87 -9.34
N GLU A 197 20.85 1.84 -9.90
CA GLU A 197 20.64 1.65 -11.34
C GLU A 197 20.89 2.92 -12.15
N GLY A 198 20.75 4.09 -11.52
CA GLY A 198 20.99 5.41 -12.09
C GLY A 198 22.39 5.93 -11.78
N VAL A 199 22.50 6.83 -10.79
CA VAL A 199 23.75 7.55 -10.48
C VAL A 199 24.89 6.62 -10.03
N GLY A 200 24.56 5.49 -9.41
CA GLY A 200 25.49 4.47 -8.93
C GLY A 200 25.92 3.44 -9.98
N ARG A 201 25.36 3.50 -11.19
CA ARG A 201 25.48 2.43 -12.17
C ARG A 201 26.93 2.16 -12.55
N GLY A 202 27.36 0.91 -12.35
CA GLY A 202 28.69 0.44 -12.74
C GLY A 202 29.81 0.75 -11.76
N TRP A 203 29.55 1.44 -10.65
CA TRP A 203 30.58 1.74 -9.64
C TRP A 203 30.12 1.56 -8.19
N ALA A 204 28.83 1.73 -7.90
CA ALA A 204 28.26 1.54 -6.57
C ALA A 204 27.46 0.22 -6.50
N SER A 205 27.43 -0.38 -5.30
CA SER A 205 26.64 -1.58 -5.03
C SER A 205 25.84 -1.51 -3.72
N ARG A 206 25.88 -0.37 -3.02
CA ARG A 206 25.20 -0.12 -1.74
C ARG A 206 24.79 1.34 -1.64
N THR A 207 23.69 1.60 -0.94
CA THR A 207 23.24 2.94 -0.54
C THR A 207 23.26 3.03 0.98
N TYR A 208 23.61 4.21 1.51
CA TYR A 208 23.54 4.55 2.92
C TYR A 208 22.77 5.86 3.03
N PHE A 209 21.70 5.88 3.83
CA PHE A 209 20.84 7.06 3.96
C PHE A 209 21.23 7.91 5.18
N SER A 210 21.16 9.23 5.02
CA SER A 210 21.31 10.20 6.10
C SER A 210 20.38 11.40 5.87
N ASP A 211 20.32 12.33 6.83
CA ASP A 211 19.35 13.42 6.81
C ASP A 211 19.69 14.55 5.81
N ASN A 212 20.98 14.79 5.54
CA ASN A 212 21.43 15.85 4.67
C ASN A 212 22.89 15.69 4.21
N GLY A 213 23.33 16.57 3.30
CA GLY A 213 24.67 16.53 2.73
C GLY A 213 25.81 16.67 3.75
N SER A 214 25.63 17.35 4.88
CA SER A 214 26.68 17.45 5.90
C SER A 214 26.92 16.08 6.54
N THR A 215 25.85 15.41 6.94
CA THR A 215 25.92 14.07 7.53
C THR A 215 26.40 13.03 6.51
N ASP A 216 26.02 13.17 5.23
CA ASP A 216 26.54 12.33 4.15
C ASP A 216 28.08 12.40 4.05
N ILE A 217 28.65 13.61 4.13
CA ILE A 217 30.11 13.80 4.06
C ILE A 217 30.82 13.16 5.25
N GLU A 218 30.28 13.28 6.46
CA GLU A 218 30.85 12.62 7.63
C GLU A 218 30.89 11.09 7.49
N ILE A 219 29.80 10.50 6.98
CA ILE A 219 29.70 9.06 6.73
C ILE A 219 30.68 8.65 5.63
N ALA A 220 30.76 9.41 4.53
CA ALA A 220 31.68 9.14 3.43
C ALA A 220 33.14 9.14 3.89
N LEU A 221 33.54 10.11 4.73
CA LEU A 221 34.89 10.15 5.32
C LEU A 221 35.17 8.92 6.19
N LYS A 222 34.23 8.52 7.05
CA LYS A 222 34.35 7.29 7.88
C LYS A 222 34.55 6.05 7.00
N MET A 223 33.78 5.92 5.92
CA MET A 223 33.90 4.81 4.97
C MET A 223 35.24 4.83 4.23
N ALA A 224 35.67 6.00 3.74
CA ALA A 224 36.92 6.16 3.01
C ALA A 224 38.15 5.84 3.88
N PHE A 225 38.20 6.37 5.11
CA PHE A 225 39.30 6.07 6.03
C PHE A 225 39.32 4.60 6.44
N ARG A 226 38.15 3.99 6.68
CA ARG A 226 38.09 2.55 6.97
C ARG A 226 38.67 1.74 5.83
N LYS A 227 38.32 2.05 4.58
CA LYS A 227 38.87 1.38 3.40
C LYS A 227 40.37 1.61 3.26
N TYR A 228 40.83 2.85 3.40
CA TYR A 228 42.26 3.20 3.37
C TYR A 228 43.07 2.41 4.42
N PHE A 229 42.60 2.34 5.66
CA PHE A 229 43.30 1.62 6.72
C PHE A 229 43.32 0.10 6.50
N VAL A 230 42.25 -0.48 5.96
CA VAL A 230 42.22 -1.91 5.60
C VAL A 230 43.20 -2.18 4.45
N ASP A 231 43.20 -1.35 3.41
CA ASP A 231 44.06 -1.53 2.23
C ASP A 231 45.55 -1.36 2.55
N ASN A 232 45.87 -0.48 3.50
CA ASN A 232 47.23 -0.27 3.99
C ASN A 232 47.60 -1.16 5.19
N ARG A 233 46.75 -2.16 5.55
CA ARG A 233 46.94 -3.11 6.66
C ARG A 233 47.10 -2.52 8.07
N ILE A 234 46.85 -1.23 8.22
CA ILE A 234 46.96 -0.48 9.48
C ILE A 234 46.03 -1.06 10.57
N LEU A 235 44.89 -1.63 10.19
CA LEU A 235 43.90 -2.24 11.10
C LEU A 235 44.16 -3.72 11.44
N LEU A 236 45.01 -4.43 10.69
CA LEU A 236 45.29 -5.86 10.93
C LEU A 236 46.45 -6.04 11.92
N ASP A 237 47.37 -5.09 11.98
CA ASP A 237 48.52 -5.15 12.88
C ASP A 237 48.16 -4.89 14.36
N SER A 238 46.99 -4.31 14.64
CA SER A 238 46.53 -4.06 16.02
C SER A 238 45.98 -5.30 16.73
N ALA A 239 45.72 -6.40 16.01
CA ALA A 239 45.15 -7.63 16.60
C ALA A 239 46.21 -8.67 16.99
N ASN A 240 47.46 -8.51 16.52
CA ASN A 240 48.52 -9.52 16.67
C ASN A 240 49.76 -9.05 17.45
N ASN A 241 49.82 -7.81 17.94
CA ASN A 241 50.99 -7.30 18.66
C ASN A 241 50.66 -6.86 20.09
N ASP A 242 51.04 -7.71 21.05
CA ASP A 242 51.34 -7.30 22.44
C ASP A 242 52.58 -6.38 22.40
N THR A 243 52.39 -5.08 22.15
CA THR A 243 53.28 -3.99 22.64
C THR A 243 52.77 -2.64 22.18
N ALA A 244 52.47 -1.76 23.14
CA ALA A 244 52.17 -0.33 23.02
C ALA A 244 51.07 0.05 22.01
N GLU A 245 49.87 0.35 22.53
CA GLU A 245 48.75 0.93 21.80
C GLU A 245 49.19 2.03 20.82
N GLN A 246 49.33 1.68 19.54
CA GLN A 246 49.36 2.66 18.46
C GLN A 246 47.92 3.14 18.25
N CYS A 247 47.42 3.94 19.20
CA CYS A 247 46.15 4.62 19.06
C CYS A 247 46.30 5.65 17.94
N ILE A 248 45.73 5.35 16.76
CA ILE A 248 45.66 6.31 15.67
C ILE A 248 44.57 7.31 16.03
N ASP A 249 45.00 8.42 16.62
CA ASP A 249 44.14 9.55 16.99
C ASP A 249 43.72 10.30 15.72
N LEU A 250 42.67 9.82 15.07
CA LEU A 250 42.11 10.44 13.86
C LEU A 250 41.23 11.62 14.27
N LYS A 251 41.82 12.82 14.30
CA LYS A 251 41.09 14.06 14.55
C LYS A 251 40.54 14.62 13.25
N VAL A 252 39.25 14.40 13.02
CA VAL A 252 38.50 15.09 11.96
C VAL A 252 37.96 16.38 12.57
N TYR A 253 38.55 17.51 12.18
CA TYR A 253 38.08 18.84 12.58
C TYR A 253 37.09 19.35 11.52
N PHE A 254 35.91 19.77 11.96
CA PHE A 254 34.92 20.50 11.15
C PHE A 254 34.93 21.97 11.54
#